data_AF-A0A6L9ZQ06-F1
#
_entry.id   AF-A0A6L9ZQ06-F1
#
_cell.length_a   1.000
_cell.length_b   1.000
_cell.length_c   1.000
_cell.angle_alpha   90.00
_cell.angle_beta   90.00
_cell.angle_gamma   90.00
#
_symmetry.space_group_name_H-M   'P 1'
#
loop_
_entity.id
_entity.type
_entity.pdbx_description
1 polymer ?
#
loop_
_entity_poly.entity_id
_entity_poly.type
_entity_poly.pdbx_seq_one_letter_code
_entity_poly.pdbx_strand_id
1 'polypeptide(L)' 'MYGCQQHLVKNTSEVMAVLEYISTEANKLTNCGIYYCRQMLFKAGRFVSKAELDFELKSNLHFKA' A
#
# COMPACT_ATOMS: atom_id res chain seq x y z
N MET A 1 -6.49 -14.05 -7.34
CA MET A 1 -7.34 -12.86 -7.54
C MET A 1 -8.72 -13.21 -7.01
N TYR A 2 -9.11 -12.70 -5.85
CA TYR A 2 -10.48 -12.90 -5.36
C TYR A 2 -11.41 -12.07 -6.25
N GLY A 3 -12.30 -12.75 -6.98
CA GLY A 3 -13.25 -12.14 -7.89
C GLY A 3 -14.41 -11.51 -7.12
N CYS A 4 -14.15 -10.47 -6.35
CA CYS A 4 -15.23 -9.69 -5.74
C CYS A 4 -15.88 -8.84 -6.84
N GLN A 5 -17.17 -9.07 -7.12
CA GLN A 5 -17.95 -8.21 -7.99
C GLN A 5 -18.18 -6.87 -7.29
N GLN A 6 -17.36 -5.87 -7.60
CA GLN A 6 -17.44 -4.53 -7.00
C GLN A 6 -18.84 -3.91 -7.10
N HIS A 7 -19.59 -4.22 -8.16
CA HIS A 7 -20.95 -3.73 -8.36
C HIS A 7 -22.00 -4.34 -7.39
N LEU A 8 -21.66 -5.44 -6.70
CA LEU A 8 -22.54 -6.07 -5.70
C LEU A 8 -22.30 -5.56 -4.28
N VAL A 9 -21.29 -4.71 -4.10
CA VAL A 9 -21.02 -4.09 -2.81
C VAL A 9 -22.17 -3.14 -2.49
N LYS A 10 -22.92 -3.46 -1.44
CA LYS A 10 -24.02 -2.59 -0.99
C LYS A 10 -23.43 -1.31 -0.42
N ASN A 11 -23.88 -0.16 -0.93
CA ASN A 11 -23.45 1.15 -0.45
C ASN A 11 -24.14 1.55 0.86
N THR A 12 -24.02 0.72 1.90
CA THR A 12 -24.43 1.09 3.26
C THR A 12 -23.35 1.95 3.90
N SER A 13 -23.72 2.80 4.86
CA SER A 13 -22.78 3.67 5.58
C SER A 13 -21.63 2.88 6.23
N GLU A 14 -21.94 1.72 6.79
CA GLU A 14 -20.96 0.80 7.38
C GLU A 14 -19.96 0.26 6.34
N VAL A 15 -20.45 -0.23 5.21
CA VAL A 15 -19.59 -0.78 4.14
C VAL A 15 -18.70 0.31 3.56
N MET A 16 -19.25 1.51 3.34
CA MET A 16 -18.48 2.65 2.83
C MET A 16 -17.36 3.06 3.81
N ALA A 17 -17.63 3.09 5.11
CA ALA A 17 -16.63 3.39 6.13
C ALA A 17 -15.48 2.36 6.13
N VAL A 18 -15.80 1.07 6.00
CA VAL A 18 -14.79 0.00 5.92
C VAL A 18 -13.96 0.13 4.64
N LEU A 19 -14.59 0.40 3.49
CA LEU A 19 -13.88 0.59 2.23
C LEU A 19 -12.94 1.80 2.27
N GLU A 20 -13.39 2.90 2.85
CA GLU A 20 -12.58 4.11 3.01
C GLU A 20 -11.38 3.84 3.91
N TYR A 21 -11.58 3.14 5.02
CA TYR A 21 -10.50 2.74 5.92
C TYR A 21 -9.45 1.87 5.21
N ILE A 22 -9.88 0.78 4.55
CA ILE A 22 -8.98 -0.13 3.84
C ILE A 22 -8.23 0.61 2.72
N SER A 23 -8.93 1.44 1.96
CA SER A 23 -8.32 2.22 0.88
C SER A 23 -7.29 3.21 1.42
N THR A 24 -7.56 3.82 2.58
CA THR A 24 -6.63 4.73 3.26
C THR A 24 -5.39 4.01 3.73
N GLU A 25 -5.52 2.85 4.39
CA GLU A 25 -4.37 2.06 4.84
C GLU A 25 -3.54 1.51 3.66
N ALA A 26 -4.20 1.04 2.60
CA ALA A 26 -3.52 0.59 1.38
C ALA A 26 -2.74 1.74 0.70
N ASN A 27 -3.29 2.95 0.71
CA ASN A 27 -2.60 4.14 0.20
C ASN A 27 -1.39 4.51 1.05
N LYS A 28 -1.47 4.43 2.39
CA LYS A 28 -0.31 4.67 3.28
C LYS A 28 0.83 3.69 2.98
N LEU A 29 0.52 2.39 2.88
CA LEU A 29 1.47 1.34 2.52
C LEU A 29 2.15 1.63 1.17
N THR A 30 1.35 1.92 0.15
CA THR A 30 1.83 2.19 -1.21
C THR A 30 2.74 3.43 -1.25
N ASN A 31 2.35 4.48 -0.51
CA ASN A 31 3.14 5.72 -0.44
C ASN A 31 4.50 5.50 0.21
N CYS A 32 4.58 4.71 1.29
CA CYS A 32 5.87 4.35 1.92
C CYS A 32 6.81 3.66 0.93
N GLY A 33 6.30 2.66 0.20
CA GLY A 33 7.07 1.94 -0.81
C GLY A 33 7.56 2.84 -1.94
N ILE A 34 6.66 3.63 -2.53
CA ILE A 34 6.99 4.55 -3.63
C ILE A 34 8.02 5.59 -3.19
N TYR A 35 7.85 6.15 -1.99
CA TYR A 35 8.77 7.14 -1.45
C TYR A 35 10.18 6.58 -1.32
N TYR A 36 10.33 5.38 -0.73
CA TYR A 36 11.63 4.74 -0.61
C TYR A 36 12.26 4.43 -1.97
N CYS A 37 11.49 3.85 -2.90
CA CYS A 37 11.97 3.56 -4.25
C CYS A 37 12.46 4.82 -4.97
N ARG A 38 11.74 5.94 -4.84
CA ARG A 38 12.16 7.24 -5.41
C ARG A 38 13.45 7.74 -4.76
N GLN A 39 13.59 7.61 -3.43
CA GLN A 39 14.83 7.98 -2.76
C GLN A 39 16.02 7.17 -3.28
N MET A 40 15.87 5.86 -3.45
CA MET A 40 16.94 5.01 -3.98
C MET A 40 17.29 5.35 -5.43
N LEU A 41 16.28 5.63 -6.26
CA LEU A 41 16.52 6.03 -7.64
C LEU A 41 17.29 7.36 -7.71
N PHE A 42 16.84 8.39 -7.01
CA PHE A 42 17.42 9.72 -7.15
C PHE A 42 18.71 9.92 -6.35
N LYS A 43 18.86 9.27 -5.20
CA LYS A 43 20.05 9.45 -4.33
C LYS A 43 21.12 8.40 -4.56
N ALA A 44 20.74 7.17 -4.89
CA ALA A 44 21.67 6.06 -5.09
C ALA A 44 21.75 5.59 -6.56
N GLY A 45 20.95 6.16 -7.46
CA GLY A 45 21.01 5.86 -8.89
C GLY A 45 20.54 4.44 -9.26
N ARG A 46 19.79 3.77 -8.38
CA ARG A 46 19.41 2.35 -8.56
C ARG A 46 17.95 2.07 -8.27
N PHE A 47 17.44 1.00 -8.88
CA PHE A 47 16.14 0.42 -8.55
C PHE A 47 16.25 -0.51 -7.32
N VAL A 48 15.11 -0.77 -6.70
CA VAL A 48 14.97 -1.61 -5.52
C VAL A 48 14.16 -2.85 -5.90
N SER A 49 14.64 -4.03 -5.53
CA SER A 49 13.88 -5.27 -5.70
C SER A 49 12.76 -5.39 -4.67
N LYS A 50 11.78 -6.25 -4.94
CA LYS A 50 10.68 -6.51 -3.99
C LYS A 50 11.19 -6.99 -2.62
N ALA A 51 12.21 -7.86 -2.61
CA ALA A 51 12.76 -8.43 -1.38
C ALA A 51 13.50 -7.39 -0.52
N GLU A 52 14.26 -6.48 -1.16
CA GLU A 52 14.90 -5.37 -0.45
C GLU A 52 13.85 -4.41 0.14
N LEU A 53 12.81 -4.09 -0.64
CA LEU A 53 11.75 -3.19 -0.18
C LEU A 53 11.05 -3.74 1.07
N ASP A 54 10.76 -5.05 1.07
CA ASP A 54 10.17 -5.75 2.21
C ASP A 54 11.11 -5.76 3.42
N PHE A 55 12.39 -6.10 3.21
CA PHE A 55 13.38 -6.14 4.30
C PHE A 55 13.55 -4.79 4.99
N GLU A 56 13.64 -3.71 4.21
CA GLU A 56 13.87 -2.35 4.70
C GLU A 56 12.63 -1.77 5.37
N LEU A 57 11.45 -1.98 4.78
CA LEU A 57 10.22 -1.34 5.25
C LEU A 57 9.42 -2.19 6.26
N LYS A 58 9.76 -3.46 6.54
CA LYS A 58 9.04 -4.29 7.53
C LYS A 58 8.88 -3.65 8.92
N SER A 59 9.81 -2.76 9.30
CA SER A 59 9.79 -2.07 10.60
C SER A 59 8.93 -0.80 10.59
N ASN A 60 8.62 -0.26 9.40
CA ASN A 60 7.86 0.97 9.23
C ASN A 60 6.39 0.73 9.64
N LEU A 61 5.88 1.56 10.55
CA LEU A 61 4.53 1.44 11.10
C LEU A 61 3.45 1.38 10.02
N HIS A 62 3.60 2.15 8.94
CA HIS A 62 2.65 2.24 7.85
C HIS A 62 2.90 1.22 6.74
N PHE A 63 3.98 0.45 6.83
CA PHE A 63 4.30 -0.63 5.91
C PHE A 63 4.00 -2.02 6.49
N LYS A 64 3.57 -2.08 7.76
CA LYS A 64 3.05 -3.30 8.38
C LYS A 64 1.65 -3.56 7.82
N ALA A 65 1.58 -4.40 6.80
CA ALA A 65 0.34 -4.94 6.25
C ALA A 65 0.13 -6.39 6.70
#